data_AF-A0A832RPB5-F1
#
_entry.id   AF-A0A832RPB5-F1
#
_cell.length_a   1.000
_cell.length_b   1.000
_cell.length_c   1.000
_cell.angle_alpha   90.00
_cell.angle_beta   90.00
_cell.angle_gamma   90.00
#
_symmetry.space_group_name_H-M   'P 1'
#
loop_
_entity.id
_entity.type
_entity.pdbx_description
1 polymer ?
#
loop_
_entity_poly.entity_id
_entity_poly.type
_entity_poly.pdbx_seq_one_letter_code
_entity_poly.pdbx_strand_id
1 'polypeptide(L)'
;MSGFDNFYSELDTLVKSFKKNDVMIKLEPDLESQIIRIFGEKITALGRAKTGLGDVSELSFATAEHHPYWALLYHVCQIARVTLEKWESDFTKDDLNEISWSIDELKNSYQKILERPHNDH
;
A
#
# COMPACT_ATOMS: atom_id res chain seq x y z
N MET A 1 28.50 -6.91 3.32
CA MET A 1 27.21 -7.26 2.68
C MET A 1 26.44 -8.11 3.67
N SER A 2 25.22 -7.69 3.99
CA SER A 2 24.29 -8.46 4.81
C SER A 2 23.86 -9.74 4.07
N GLY A 3 23.23 -10.69 4.78
CA GLY A 3 22.63 -11.86 4.12
C GLY A 3 21.58 -11.48 3.06
N PHE A 4 20.89 -10.36 3.26
CA PHE A 4 19.90 -9.85 2.31
C PHE A 4 20.54 -9.24 1.06
N ASP A 5 21.66 -8.53 1.18
CA ASP A 5 22.40 -7.99 0.03
C ASP A 5 22.90 -9.11 -0.89
N ASN A 6 23.35 -10.22 -0.28
CA ASN A 6 23.77 -11.41 -1.01
C ASN A 6 22.58 -12.06 -1.73
N PHE A 7 21.44 -12.22 -1.03
CA PHE A 7 20.21 -12.72 -1.63
C PHE A 7 19.75 -11.85 -2.82
N TYR A 8 19.76 -10.52 -2.67
CA TYR A 8 19.43 -9.60 -3.77
C TYR A 8 20.36 -9.80 -4.98
N SER A 9 21.66 -9.96 -4.74
CA SER A 9 22.66 -10.16 -5.80
C SER A 9 22.41 -11.47 -6.58
N GLU A 10 22.06 -12.55 -5.87
CA GLU A 10 21.69 -13.83 -6.49
C GLU A 10 20.37 -13.74 -7.25
N LEU A 11 19.36 -13.07 -6.68
CA LEU A 11 18.06 -12.84 -7.32
C LEU A 11 18.18 -11.99 -8.59
N ASP A 12 18.97 -10.92 -8.57
CA ASP A 12 19.22 -10.08 -9.75
C ASP A 12 19.93 -10.88 -10.86
N THR A 13 20.86 -11.74 -10.49
CA THR A 13 21.49 -12.68 -11.43
C THR A 13 20.46 -13.62 -12.05
N LEU A 14 19.57 -14.19 -11.22
CA LEU A 14 18.49 -15.05 -11.68
C LEU A 14 17.56 -14.31 -12.66
N VAL A 15 17.05 -13.12 -12.30
CA VAL A 15 16.17 -12.33 -13.16
C VAL A 15 16.84 -11.95 -14.49
N LYS A 16 18.14 -11.58 -14.47
CA LYS A 16 18.91 -11.30 -15.69
C LYS A 16 19.04 -12.52 -16.60
N SER A 17 19.02 -13.74 -16.06
CA SER A 17 19.05 -14.96 -16.87
C SER A 17 17.76 -15.15 -17.69
N PHE A 18 16.61 -14.74 -17.15
CA PHE A 18 15.31 -14.81 -17.82
C PHE A 18 15.13 -13.75 -18.92
N LYS A 19 15.85 -12.62 -18.86
CA LYS A 19 15.89 -11.63 -19.95
C LYS A 19 16.37 -12.23 -21.28
N LYS A 20 17.15 -13.31 -21.25
CA LYS A 20 17.60 -14.02 -22.44
C LYS A 20 16.48 -14.81 -23.13
N ASN A 21 15.39 -15.08 -22.43
CA ASN A 21 14.23 -15.84 -22.90
C ASN A 21 13.03 -14.92 -23.23
N ASP A 22 13.27 -13.63 -23.45
CA ASP A 22 12.25 -12.59 -23.67
C ASP A 22 11.28 -12.39 -22.50
N VAL A 23 11.62 -12.88 -21.31
CA VAL A 23 10.80 -12.69 -20.12
C VAL A 23 11.20 -11.39 -19.40
N MET A 24 10.33 -10.40 -19.36
CA MET A 24 10.60 -9.08 -18.77
C MET A 24 10.13 -8.97 -17.32
N ILE A 25 10.98 -9.38 -16.39
CA ILE A 25 10.77 -9.18 -14.95
C ILE A 25 11.47 -7.89 -14.51
N LYS A 26 10.75 -7.04 -13.77
CA LYS A 26 11.32 -5.82 -13.16
C LYS A 26 11.56 -6.04 -11.67
N LEU A 27 12.77 -5.72 -11.22
CA LEU A 27 13.13 -5.64 -9.81
C LEU A 27 13.22 -4.18 -9.37
N GLU A 28 12.66 -3.86 -8.22
CA GLU A 28 12.85 -2.58 -7.51
C GLU A 28 13.33 -2.88 -6.09
N PRO A 29 14.64 -2.81 -5.83
CA PRO A 29 15.18 -3.00 -4.49
C PRO A 29 15.07 -1.72 -3.65
N ASP A 30 14.76 -1.90 -2.36
CA ASP A 30 14.90 -0.94 -1.28
C ASP A 30 15.63 -1.66 -0.14
N LEU A 31 16.96 -1.74 -0.26
CA LEU A 31 17.79 -2.52 0.64
C LEU A 31 17.87 -1.92 2.05
N GLU A 32 17.64 -0.61 2.18
CA GLU A 32 17.56 0.07 3.48
C GLU A 32 16.35 -0.42 4.26
N SER A 33 15.19 -0.52 3.59
CA SER A 33 13.96 -1.06 4.18
C SER A 33 13.90 -2.59 4.15
N GLN A 34 14.94 -3.29 3.67
CA GLN A 34 14.97 -4.75 3.49
C GLN A 34 13.83 -5.27 2.59
N ILE A 35 13.44 -4.50 1.57
CA ILE A 35 12.36 -4.83 0.64
C ILE A 35 12.92 -5.04 -0.76
N ILE A 36 12.45 -6.09 -1.44
CA ILE A 36 12.65 -6.28 -2.88
C ILE A 36 11.28 -6.47 -3.52
N ARG A 37 10.89 -5.58 -4.43
CA ARG A 37 9.65 -5.72 -5.19
C ARG A 37 9.94 -6.36 -6.54
N ILE A 38 9.16 -7.38 -6.88
CA ILE A 38 9.27 -8.12 -8.14
C ILE A 38 7.98 -7.90 -8.93
N PHE A 39 8.09 -7.38 -10.14
CA PHE A 39 6.94 -7.15 -11.03
C PHE A 39 7.07 -7.99 -12.28
N GLY A 40 5.98 -8.68 -12.62
CA GLY A 40 5.85 -9.39 -13.89
C GLY A 40 5.56 -8.45 -15.07
N GLU A 41 5.53 -9.03 -16.26
CA GLU A 41 5.47 -8.30 -17.55
C GLU A 41 4.20 -7.49 -17.74
N LYS A 42 3.08 -7.97 -17.20
CA LYS A 42 1.76 -7.36 -17.36
C LYS A 42 1.43 -6.35 -16.27
N ILE A 43 2.43 -5.91 -15.51
CA ILE A 43 2.20 -4.95 -14.43
C ILE A 43 1.68 -3.62 -14.99
N THR A 44 0.64 -3.08 -14.35
CA THR A 44 0.09 -1.76 -14.67
C THR A 44 0.32 -0.79 -13.52
N ALA A 45 0.25 0.52 -13.79
CA ALA A 45 0.30 1.53 -12.73
C ALA A 45 -0.83 1.32 -11.70
N LEU A 46 -2.03 0.96 -12.17
CA LEU A 46 -3.17 0.64 -11.32
C LEU A 46 -2.91 -0.57 -10.42
N GLY A 47 -2.34 -1.65 -10.98
CA GLY A 47 -1.95 -2.83 -10.21
C GLY A 47 -0.93 -2.49 -9.13
N ARG A 48 0.09 -1.68 -9.45
CA ARG A 48 1.08 -1.21 -8.47
C ARG A 48 0.45 -0.37 -7.36
N ALA A 49 -0.45 0.55 -7.71
CA ALA A 49 -1.15 1.38 -6.74
C ALA A 49 -2.00 0.55 -5.77
N LYS A 50 -2.74 -0.44 -6.29
CA LYS A 50 -3.53 -1.38 -5.48
C LYS A 50 -2.67 -2.17 -4.50
N THR A 51 -1.53 -2.69 -4.95
CA THR A 51 -0.59 -3.42 -4.07
C THR A 51 0.00 -2.50 -3.01
N GLY A 52 0.51 -1.32 -3.37
CA GLY A 52 1.08 -0.39 -2.40
C GLY A 52 0.07 0.11 -1.37
N LEU A 53 -1.19 0.28 -1.76
CA LEU A 53 -2.26 0.59 -0.83
C LEU A 53 -2.51 -0.55 0.18
N GLY A 54 -2.31 -1.81 -0.22
CA GLY A 54 -2.42 -2.97 0.65
C GLY A 54 -1.50 -2.87 1.87
N ASP A 55 -0.23 -2.53 1.64
CA ASP A 55 0.78 -2.40 2.71
C ASP A 55 0.40 -1.29 3.72
N VAL A 56 -0.11 -0.15 3.24
CA VAL A 56 -0.57 0.96 4.10
C VAL A 56 -1.85 0.57 4.86
N SER A 57 -2.75 -0.16 4.19
CA SER A 57 -3.98 -0.66 4.81
C SER A 57 -3.67 -1.64 5.94
N GLU A 58 -2.73 -2.57 5.74
CA GLU A 58 -2.28 -3.52 6.75
C GLU A 58 -1.68 -2.80 7.97
N LEU A 59 -0.79 -1.82 7.75
CA LEU A 59 -0.25 -0.98 8.83
C LEU A 59 -1.39 -0.35 9.64
N SER A 60 -2.35 0.27 8.96
CA SER A 60 -3.46 0.99 9.60
C SER A 60 -4.42 0.08 10.37
N PHE A 61 -4.57 -1.18 9.95
CA PHE A 61 -5.52 -2.13 10.51
C PHE A 61 -4.91 -3.03 11.60
N ALA A 62 -3.73 -3.61 11.36
CA ALA A 62 -3.19 -4.67 12.20
C ALA A 62 -2.14 -4.16 13.21
N THR A 63 -1.29 -3.22 12.81
CA THR A 63 -0.15 -2.78 13.63
C THR A 63 -0.43 -1.47 14.34
N ALA A 64 -1.20 -0.59 13.71
CA ALA A 64 -1.42 0.76 14.20
C ALA A 64 -2.72 0.94 14.99
N GLU A 65 -3.60 -0.05 15.21
CA GLU A 65 -4.88 0.18 15.94
C GLU A 65 -4.70 0.87 17.31
N HIS A 66 -3.52 0.78 17.91
CA HIS A 66 -3.17 1.48 19.16
C HIS A 66 -2.54 2.86 18.96
N HIS A 67 -2.11 3.22 17.76
CA HIS A 67 -1.48 4.49 17.41
C HIS A 67 -2.54 5.58 17.09
N PRO A 68 -2.49 6.80 17.66
CA PRO A 68 -3.61 7.74 17.59
C PRO A 68 -4.01 8.20 16.19
N TYR A 69 -3.13 8.03 15.19
CA TYR A 69 -3.41 8.39 13.80
C TYR A 69 -3.93 7.23 12.94
N TRP A 70 -4.11 6.03 13.51
CA TRP A 70 -4.49 4.84 12.76
C TRP A 70 -5.83 5.00 12.06
N ALA A 71 -6.84 5.53 12.75
CA ALA A 71 -8.18 5.65 12.20
C ALA A 71 -8.18 6.66 11.04
N LEU A 72 -7.40 7.73 11.17
CA LEU A 72 -7.22 8.71 10.10
C LEU A 72 -6.60 8.05 8.85
N LEU A 73 -5.53 7.26 9.02
CA LEU A 73 -4.87 6.56 7.92
C LEU A 73 -5.78 5.47 7.32
N TYR A 74 -6.46 4.70 8.17
CA TYR A 74 -7.35 3.61 7.78
C TYR A 74 -8.49 4.10 6.87
N HIS A 75 -9.18 5.16 7.27
CA HIS A 75 -10.30 5.68 6.48
C HIS A 75 -9.85 6.33 5.17
N VAL A 76 -8.66 6.93 5.12
CA VAL A 76 -8.05 7.34 3.84
C VAL A 76 -7.77 6.13 2.95
N CYS A 77 -7.25 5.04 3.52
CA CYS A 77 -7.01 3.81 2.79
C CYS A 77 -8.30 3.18 2.25
N GLN A 78 -9.40 3.19 3.02
CA GLN A 78 -10.70 2.68 2.53
C GLN A 78 -11.23 3.48 1.34
N ILE A 79 -11.17 4.82 1.40
CA ILE A 79 -11.57 5.67 0.27
C ILE A 79 -10.71 5.37 -0.96
N ALA A 80 -9.39 5.29 -0.79
CA ALA A 80 -8.47 4.94 -1.86
C ALA A 80 -8.75 3.53 -2.43
N ARG A 81 -9.09 2.56 -1.58
CA ARG A 81 -9.39 1.17 -1.96
C ARG A 81 -10.59 1.12 -2.89
N VAL A 82 -11.72 1.66 -2.46
CA VAL A 82 -12.96 1.70 -3.25
C VAL A 82 -12.72 2.44 -4.58
N THR A 83 -11.99 3.56 -4.52
CA THR A 83 -11.65 4.35 -5.73
C THR A 83 -10.78 3.56 -6.71
N LEU A 84 -9.76 2.84 -6.25
CA LEU A 84 -8.89 2.03 -7.12
C LEU A 84 -9.61 0.79 -7.63
N GLU A 85 -10.46 0.16 -6.82
CA GLU A 85 -11.31 -0.97 -7.25
C GLU A 85 -12.21 -0.57 -8.40
N LYS A 86 -12.80 0.62 -8.33
CA LYS A 86 -13.70 1.18 -9.34
C LYS A 86 -13.01 2.02 -10.41
N TRP A 87 -11.68 2.03 -10.49
CA TRP A 87 -10.93 2.92 -11.38
C TRP A 87 -11.35 2.85 -12.86
N GLU A 88 -11.77 1.67 -13.33
CA GLU A 88 -12.18 1.42 -14.71
C GLU A 88 -13.69 1.13 -14.83
N SER A 89 -14.48 1.48 -13.81
CA SER A 89 -15.92 1.22 -13.77
C SER A 89 -16.69 2.31 -13.04
N ASP A 90 -18.01 2.31 -13.14
CA ASP A 90 -18.83 3.28 -12.40
C ASP A 90 -18.94 2.93 -10.91
N PHE A 91 -19.05 3.95 -10.07
CA PHE A 91 -19.43 3.77 -8.67
C PHE A 91 -20.89 3.32 -8.57
N THR A 92 -21.13 2.31 -7.74
CA THR A 92 -22.47 1.95 -7.29
C THR A 92 -22.87 2.83 -6.10
N LYS A 93 -24.16 2.80 -5.76
CA LYS A 93 -24.66 3.47 -4.56
C LYS A 93 -23.96 2.96 -3.29
N ASP A 94 -23.68 1.67 -3.22
CA ASP A 94 -23.02 1.06 -2.06
C ASP A 94 -21.57 1.52 -1.93
N ASP A 95 -20.85 1.62 -3.05
CA ASP A 95 -19.48 2.18 -3.08
C ASP A 95 -19.47 3.63 -2.55
N LEU A 96 -20.45 4.45 -2.98
CA LEU A 96 -20.57 5.84 -2.52
C LEU A 96 -20.97 5.93 -1.04
N ASN A 97 -21.82 5.03 -0.55
CA ASN A 97 -22.18 4.96 0.86
C ASN A 97 -20.95 4.59 1.72
N GLU A 98 -20.12 3.65 1.24
CA GLU A 98 -18.89 3.26 1.93
C GLU A 98 -17.89 4.42 2.00
N ILE A 99 -17.70 5.15 0.89
CA ILE A 99 -16.87 6.34 0.85
C ILE A 99 -17.43 7.42 1.80
N SER A 100 -18.75 7.65 1.79
CA SER A 100 -19.38 8.62 2.68
C SER A 100 -19.16 8.29 4.16
N TRP A 101 -19.34 7.02 4.54
CA TRP A 101 -19.08 6.57 5.90
C TRP A 101 -17.62 6.77 6.30
N SER A 102 -16.68 6.43 5.40
CA SER A 102 -15.25 6.64 5.64
C SER A 102 -14.89 8.12 5.80
N ILE A 103 -15.55 9.02 5.06
CA ILE A 103 -15.37 10.48 5.20
C ILE A 103 -15.84 10.97 6.57
N ASP A 104 -16.97 10.46 7.07
CA ASP A 104 -17.50 10.84 8.37
C ASP A 104 -16.58 10.37 9.50
N GLU A 105 -16.06 9.14 9.42
CA GLU A 105 -15.09 8.64 10.38
C GLU A 105 -13.73 9.35 10.29
N LEU A 106 -13.30 9.76 9.09
CA LEU A 106 -12.11 10.59 8.91
C LEU A 106 -12.27 11.94 9.62
N LYS A 107 -13.43 12.59 9.48
CA LYS A 107 -13.74 13.83 10.21
C LYS A 107 -13.75 13.60 11.72
N ASN A 108 -14.39 12.54 12.20
CA ASN A 108 -14.44 12.20 13.62
C ASN A 108 -13.02 11.98 14.18
N SER A 109 -12.19 11.24 13.45
CA SER A 109 -10.79 10.95 13.81
C SER A 109 -9.96 12.23 13.84
N TYR A 110 -10.10 13.10 12.84
CA TYR A 110 -9.45 14.40 12.80
C TYR A 110 -9.84 15.29 14.01
N GLN A 111 -11.13 15.36 14.36
CA GLN A 111 -11.58 16.16 15.51
C GLN A 111 -11.01 15.63 16.83
N LYS A 112 -10.99 14.31 17.04
CA LYS A 112 -10.37 13.71 18.24
C LYS A 112 -8.89 14.09 18.38
N ILE A 113 -8.14 14.10 17.28
CA ILE A 113 -6.74 14.51 17.26
C ILE A 113 -6.62 16.01 17.55
N LEU A 114 -7.50 16.85 17.00
CA LEU A 114 -7.50 18.29 17.24
C LEU A 114 -7.76 18.61 18.73
N GLU A 115 -8.69 17.89 19.37
CA GLU A 115 -9.01 18.04 20.79
C GLU A 115 -7.89 17.52 21.71
N ARG A 116 -7.10 16.54 21.24
CA ARG A 116 -5.99 15.92 21.97
C ARG A 116 -4.78 15.75 21.07
N PRO A 117 -4.04 16.84 20.79
CA PRO A 117 -2.94 16.83 19.81
C PRO A 117 -1.67 16.14 20.33
N HIS A 118 -1.57 15.87 21.62
CA HIS A 118 -0.44 15.18 22.21
C HIS A 118 -0.53 13.68 21.92
N ASN A 119 0.36 13.23 21.04
CA ASN A 119 0.64 11.82 20.82
C ASN A 119 1.69 11.40 21.86
N ASP A 120 1.28 10.72 22.93
CA ASP A 120 2.17 10.24 24.00
C ASP A 120 2.92 8.94 23.64
N HIS A 121 3.07 8.64 22.34
CA HIS A 121 3.79 7.46 21.83
C HIS A 121 5.20 7.79 21.35
#